data_AF-A0A9E0DMH4-F1
#
_entry.id   AF-A0A9E0DMH4-F1
#
_cell.length_a   1.000
_cell.length_b   1.000
_cell.length_c   1.000
_cell.angle_alpha   90.00
_cell.angle_beta   90.00
_cell.angle_gamma   90.00
#
_symmetry.space_group_name_H-M   'P 1'
#
loop_
_entity.id
_entity.type
_entity.pdbx_description
1 polymer ?
#
loop_
_entity_poly.entity_id
_entity_poly.type
_entity_poly.pdbx_seq_one_letter_code
_entity_poly.pdbx_strand_id
1 'polypeptide(L)'
;MTQLQAELDTYRRLIGQKNQEIQALLTDLPAEALLWKPFEGEAWGNPANTLGEILAHGISSTVYLLRRPEWILERIPWEAVDGDEGPDEFGPANHDPAYLRARSDRMVEMVNQALDQIVTLEDLAASRPHPVVGRPMNVRYDIQHAIEHLSQHIGHAQLTRQLWEVKK
;
A
#
# COMPACT_ATOMS: atom_id res chain seq x y z
N MET A 1 14.16 23.52 -10.13
CA MET A 1 13.81 22.28 -9.39
C MET A 1 15.10 21.48 -9.21
N THR A 2 15.43 21.04 -8.00
CA THR A 2 16.62 20.20 -7.75
C THR A 2 16.35 18.76 -8.20
N GLN A 3 17.40 17.96 -8.40
CA GLN A 3 17.24 16.53 -8.72
C GLN A 3 16.43 15.80 -7.63
N LEU A 4 16.73 16.07 -6.36
CA LEU A 4 15.98 15.52 -5.23
C LEU A 4 14.49 15.86 -5.32
N GLN A 5 14.16 17.14 -5.52
CA GLN A 5 12.77 17.58 -5.59
C GLN A 5 12.03 16.91 -6.74
N ALA A 6 12.66 16.80 -7.92
CA ALA A 6 12.09 16.13 -9.08
C ALA A 6 11.78 14.64 -8.82
N GLU A 7 12.66 13.96 -8.08
CA GLU A 7 12.49 12.55 -7.70
C GLU A 7 11.36 12.39 -6.68
N LEU A 8 11.32 13.20 -5.63
CA LEU A 8 10.25 13.18 -4.62
C LEU A 8 8.89 13.53 -5.23
N ASP A 9 8.81 14.55 -6.08
CA ASP A 9 7.58 14.94 -6.78
C ASP A 9 7.06 13.81 -7.68
N THR A 10 7.97 13.03 -8.27
CA THR A 10 7.61 11.84 -9.04
C THR A 10 6.98 10.77 -8.14
N TYR A 11 7.56 10.48 -6.98
CA TYR A 11 6.97 9.52 -6.04
C TYR A 11 5.60 9.97 -5.54
N ARG A 12 5.44 11.25 -5.18
CA ARG A 12 4.14 11.83 -4.79
C ARG A 12 3.08 11.66 -5.86
N ARG A 13 3.43 12.00 -7.10
CA ARG A 13 2.53 11.86 -8.24
C ARG A 13 2.12 10.40 -8.45
N LEU A 14 3.08 9.47 -8.39
CA LEU A 14 2.80 8.04 -8.59
C LEU A 14 1.88 7.49 -7.49
N ILE A 15 2.14 7.78 -6.21
CA ILE A 15 1.25 7.37 -5.12
C ILE A 15 -0.13 8.04 -5.22
N GLY A 16 -0.18 9.32 -5.58
CA GLY A 16 -1.45 10.01 -5.82
C GLY A 16 -2.28 9.37 -6.95
N GLN A 17 -1.63 8.92 -8.02
CA GLN A 17 -2.28 8.15 -9.09
C GLN A 17 -2.79 6.80 -8.59
N LYS A 18 -2.02 6.08 -7.75
CA LYS A 18 -2.49 4.83 -7.14
C LYS A 18 -3.69 5.06 -6.21
N ASN A 19 -3.70 6.14 -5.44
CA ASN A 19 -4.88 6.51 -4.66
C ASN A 19 -6.09 6.72 -5.57
N GLN A 20 -5.96 7.51 -6.65
CA GLN A 20 -7.05 7.72 -7.60
C GLN A 20 -7.60 6.41 -8.19
N GLU A 21 -6.74 5.43 -8.46
CA GLU A 21 -7.15 4.10 -8.92
C GLU A 21 -7.94 3.33 -7.84
N ILE A 22 -7.53 3.39 -6.57
CA ILE A 22 -8.29 2.83 -5.44
C ILE A 22 -9.64 3.53 -5.30
N GLN A 23 -9.66 4.86 -5.40
CA GLN A 23 -10.89 5.64 -5.33
C GLN A 23 -11.87 5.21 -6.42
N ALA A 24 -11.40 5.06 -7.66
CA ALA A 24 -12.21 4.58 -8.77
C ALA A 24 -12.69 3.13 -8.58
N LEU A 25 -11.85 2.25 -8.04
CA LEU A 25 -12.20 0.87 -7.70
C LEU A 25 -13.31 0.76 -6.66
N LEU A 26 -13.44 1.74 -5.77
CA LEU A 26 -14.45 1.75 -4.71
C LEU A 26 -15.70 2.55 -5.08
N THR A 27 -15.68 3.31 -6.18
CA THR A 27 -16.85 4.06 -6.67
C THR A 27 -18.00 3.11 -7.01
N ASP A 28 -19.17 3.41 -6.44
CA ASP A 28 -20.44 2.69 -6.58
C ASP A 28 -20.37 1.19 -6.24
N LEU A 29 -19.35 0.80 -5.47
CA LEU A 29 -19.15 -0.58 -5.05
C LEU A 29 -19.97 -0.85 -3.78
N PRO A 30 -20.88 -1.82 -3.75
CA PRO A 30 -21.62 -2.14 -2.54
C PRO A 30 -20.76 -3.03 -1.60
N ALA A 31 -21.10 -3.03 -0.31
CA ALA A 31 -20.29 -3.69 0.72
C ALA A 31 -20.10 -5.19 0.48
N GLU A 32 -21.09 -5.90 -0.03
CA GLU A 32 -20.99 -7.34 -0.31
C GLU A 32 -19.93 -7.68 -1.37
N ALA A 33 -19.56 -6.74 -2.24
CA ALA A 33 -18.50 -6.95 -3.22
C ALA A 33 -17.12 -7.05 -2.55
N LEU A 34 -16.90 -6.30 -1.46
CA LEU A 34 -15.66 -6.34 -0.69
C LEU A 34 -15.46 -7.67 0.03
N LEU A 35 -16.54 -8.40 0.29
CA LEU A 35 -16.54 -9.67 1.02
C LEU A 35 -16.54 -10.89 0.09
N TRP A 36 -16.76 -10.67 -1.20
CA TRP A 36 -16.84 -11.77 -2.14
C TRP A 36 -15.47 -12.42 -2.35
N LYS A 37 -15.43 -13.75 -2.24
CA LYS A 37 -14.23 -14.57 -2.49
C LYS A 37 -14.29 -15.20 -3.88
N PRO A 38 -13.39 -14.82 -4.80
CA PRO A 38 -13.25 -15.53 -6.07
C PRO A 38 -12.82 -16.98 -5.84
N PHE A 39 -13.33 -17.89 -6.68
CA PHE A 39 -12.99 -19.32 -6.70
C PHE A 39 -13.34 -20.08 -5.41
N GLU A 40 -14.13 -19.52 -4.51
CA GLU A 40 -14.64 -20.24 -3.34
C GLU A 40 -15.52 -21.41 -3.77
N GLY A 41 -15.13 -22.63 -3.36
CA GLY A 41 -15.81 -23.88 -3.72
C GLY A 41 -15.29 -24.55 -5.00
N GLU A 42 -14.29 -23.99 -5.67
CA GLU A 42 -13.69 -24.59 -6.87
C GLU A 42 -12.70 -25.71 -6.54
N ALA A 43 -12.63 -26.73 -7.41
CA ALA A 43 -11.85 -27.95 -7.15
C ALA A 43 -10.32 -27.79 -7.29
N TRP A 44 -9.85 -26.71 -7.92
CA TRP A 44 -8.44 -26.55 -8.32
C TRP A 44 -7.60 -25.67 -7.41
N GLY A 45 -8.12 -25.17 -6.28
CA GLY A 45 -7.30 -24.37 -5.39
C GLY A 45 -8.03 -23.78 -4.20
N ASN A 46 -7.27 -23.09 -3.35
CA ASN A 46 -7.82 -22.27 -2.27
C ASN A 46 -8.55 -21.05 -2.86
N PRO A 47 -9.59 -20.53 -2.17
CA PRO A 47 -10.22 -19.28 -2.58
C PRO A 47 -9.18 -18.16 -2.65
N ALA A 48 -9.34 -17.26 -3.62
CA ALA A 48 -8.57 -16.04 -3.66
C ALA A 48 -9.00 -15.10 -2.52
N ASN A 49 -8.11 -14.19 -2.13
CA ASN A 49 -8.43 -13.13 -1.18
C ASN A 49 -9.61 -12.29 -1.69
N THR A 50 -10.37 -11.73 -0.75
CA THR A 50 -11.45 -10.80 -1.08
C THR A 50 -10.90 -9.49 -1.61
N LEU A 51 -11.76 -8.72 -2.29
CA LEU A 51 -11.43 -7.37 -2.71
C LEU A 51 -11.06 -6.46 -1.53
N GLY A 52 -11.76 -6.58 -0.39
CA GLY A 52 -11.47 -5.85 0.83
C GLY A 52 -10.09 -6.19 1.40
N GLU A 53 -9.74 -7.48 1.46
CA GLU A 53 -8.42 -7.94 1.95
C GLU A 53 -7.28 -7.44 1.04
N ILE A 54 -7.44 -7.51 -0.29
CA ILE A 54 -6.43 -7.05 -1.25
C ILE A 54 -6.17 -5.54 -1.07
N LEU A 55 -7.23 -4.73 -0.98
CA LEU A 55 -7.12 -3.28 -0.81
C LEU A 55 -6.54 -2.90 0.55
N ALA A 56 -7.03 -3.52 1.63
CA ALA A 56 -6.54 -3.26 2.98
C ALA A 56 -5.05 -3.61 3.11
N HIS A 57 -4.64 -4.78 2.61
CA HIS A 57 -3.23 -5.17 2.58
C HIS A 57 -2.38 -4.24 1.72
N GLY A 58 -2.86 -3.85 0.53
CA GLY A 58 -2.16 -2.91 -0.34
C GLY A 58 -1.87 -1.58 0.37
N ILE A 59 -2.85 -1.03 1.09
CA ILE A 59 -2.71 0.20 1.87
C ILE A 59 -1.74 0.00 3.05
N SER A 60 -1.99 -1.01 3.88
CA SER A 60 -1.20 -1.33 5.08
C SER A 60 0.28 -1.54 4.75
N SER A 61 0.55 -2.39 3.75
CA SER A 61 1.90 -2.68 3.29
C SER A 61 2.61 -1.45 2.72
N THR A 62 1.91 -0.55 2.03
CA THR A 62 2.50 0.70 1.54
C THR A 62 3.03 1.55 2.69
N VAL A 63 2.24 1.67 3.77
CA VAL A 63 2.65 2.42 4.97
C VAL A 63 3.82 1.74 5.66
N TYR A 64 3.76 0.42 5.85
CA TYR A 64 4.88 -0.36 6.38
C TYR A 64 6.18 -0.15 5.58
N LEU A 65 6.09 -0.25 4.26
CA LEU A 65 7.25 -0.11 3.37
C LEU A 65 7.85 1.30 3.44
N LEU A 66 7.06 2.35 3.74
CA LEU A 66 7.53 3.73 3.92
C LEU A 66 7.97 4.06 5.35
N ARG A 67 7.54 3.31 6.36
CA ARG A 67 8.11 3.37 7.71
C ARG A 67 9.54 2.83 7.76
N ARG A 68 9.90 1.89 6.87
CA ARG A 68 11.28 1.37 6.79
C ARG A 68 12.31 2.46 6.45
N PRO A 69 12.11 3.37 5.49
CA PRO A 69 12.92 4.56 5.32
C PRO A 69 13.17 5.37 6.58
N GLU A 70 12.14 5.62 7.39
CA GLU A 70 12.28 6.34 8.66
C GLU A 70 13.21 5.59 9.64
N TRP A 71 13.12 4.26 9.67
CA TRP A 71 14.00 3.41 10.47
C TRP A 71 15.44 3.33 9.91
N ILE A 72 15.62 3.26 8.59
CA ILE A 72 16.94 3.30 7.94
C ILE A 72 17.66 4.60 8.28
N LEU A 73 16.92 5.70 8.32
CA LEU A 73 17.42 7.05 8.68
C LEU A 73 17.43 7.30 10.20
N GLU A 74 17.27 6.26 11.01
CA GLU A 74 17.36 6.28 12.49
C GLU A 74 16.37 7.23 13.18
N ARG A 75 15.22 7.50 12.55
CA ARG A 75 14.16 8.38 13.10
C ARG A 75 13.19 7.64 14.00
N ILE A 76 12.98 6.37 13.71
CA ILE A 76 12.11 5.48 14.50
C ILE A 76 12.85 4.16 14.80
N PRO A 77 12.52 3.48 15.91
CA PRO A 77 12.99 2.13 16.18
C PRO A 77 12.30 1.10 15.26
N TRP A 78 12.88 -0.10 15.11
CA TRP A 78 12.33 -1.13 14.23
C TRP A 78 10.93 -1.59 14.68
N GLU A 79 10.71 -1.63 15.99
CA GLU A 79 9.46 -2.04 16.62
C GLU A 79 8.30 -1.08 16.31
N ALA A 80 8.60 0.11 15.77
CA ALA A 80 7.61 1.08 15.30
C ALA A 80 7.36 1.00 13.77
N VAL A 81 8.03 0.09 13.07
CA VAL A 81 7.80 -0.17 11.64
C VAL A 81 6.61 -1.11 11.49
N ASP A 82 5.45 -0.54 11.19
CA ASP A 82 4.19 -1.26 11.00
C ASP A 82 3.34 -0.63 9.89
N GLY A 83 2.26 -1.31 9.48
CA GLY A 83 1.21 -0.74 8.64
C GLY A 83 0.40 0.33 9.36
N ASP A 84 -0.57 0.94 8.67
CA ASP A 84 -1.40 2.00 9.25
C ASP A 84 -2.35 1.50 10.37
N GLU A 85 -2.71 0.21 10.34
CA GLU A 85 -3.62 -0.40 11.32
C GLU A 85 -3.02 -1.64 12.02
N GLY A 86 -1.75 -1.95 11.75
CA GLY A 86 -1.01 -3.06 12.37
C GLY A 86 -1.81 -4.38 12.41
N PRO A 87 -2.07 -4.97 13.60
CA PRO A 87 -2.78 -6.24 13.72
C PRO A 87 -4.25 -6.18 13.28
N ASP A 88 -4.83 -4.98 13.20
CA ASP A 88 -6.23 -4.77 12.80
C ASP A 88 -6.36 -4.55 11.29
N GLU A 89 -5.31 -4.80 10.49
CA GLU A 89 -5.31 -4.52 9.04
C GLU A 89 -6.45 -5.19 8.26
N PHE A 90 -7.00 -6.30 8.76
CA PHE A 90 -8.15 -7.02 8.17
C PHE A 90 -9.43 -6.89 9.01
N GLY A 91 -9.50 -5.86 9.87
CA GLY A 91 -10.64 -5.60 10.73
C GLY A 91 -11.94 -5.34 9.96
N PRO A 92 -13.10 -5.41 10.66
CA PRO A 92 -14.42 -5.30 10.04
C PRO A 92 -14.70 -3.96 9.35
N ALA A 93 -13.93 -2.91 9.66
CA ALA A 93 -14.05 -1.62 9.00
C ALA A 93 -13.71 -1.70 7.49
N ASN A 94 -12.87 -2.65 7.07
CA ASN A 94 -12.54 -2.87 5.66
C ASN A 94 -13.68 -3.47 4.84
N HIS A 95 -14.83 -3.75 5.47
CA HIS A 95 -16.05 -4.18 4.79
C HIS A 95 -16.88 -2.99 4.29
N ASP A 96 -16.45 -1.75 4.59
CA ASP A 96 -17.08 -0.51 4.16
C ASP A 96 -16.25 0.19 3.07
N PRO A 97 -16.77 0.36 1.84
CA PRO A 97 -16.11 1.10 0.78
C PRO A 97 -15.73 2.54 1.16
N ALA A 98 -16.59 3.24 1.92
CA ALA A 98 -16.32 4.61 2.35
C ALA A 98 -15.12 4.67 3.31
N TYR A 99 -15.01 3.67 4.20
CA TYR A 99 -13.86 3.54 5.09
C TYR A 99 -12.56 3.30 4.32
N LEU A 100 -12.55 2.36 3.37
CA LEU A 100 -11.36 2.09 2.55
C LEU A 100 -10.93 3.31 1.70
N ARG A 101 -11.88 4.09 1.18
CA ARG A 101 -11.57 5.37 0.51
C ARG A 101 -10.89 6.35 1.47
N ALA A 102 -11.45 6.55 2.66
CA ALA A 102 -10.83 7.43 3.66
C ALA A 102 -9.47 6.91 4.13
N ARG A 103 -9.30 5.59 4.24
CA ARG A 103 -8.04 4.94 4.62
C ARG A 103 -6.96 5.14 3.57
N SER A 104 -7.29 5.01 2.28
CA SER A 104 -6.35 5.29 1.19
C SER A 104 -5.96 6.77 1.10
N ASP A 105 -6.86 7.71 1.45
CA ASP A 105 -6.49 9.12 1.57
C ASP A 105 -5.49 9.35 2.73
N ARG A 106 -5.72 8.74 3.90
CA ARG A 106 -4.76 8.79 5.03
C ARG A 106 -3.40 8.19 4.66
N MET A 107 -3.38 7.11 3.88
CA MET A 107 -2.12 6.53 3.36
C MET A 107 -1.34 7.57 2.55
N VAL A 108 -1.99 8.33 1.67
CA VAL A 108 -1.33 9.40 0.90
C VAL A 108 -0.76 10.48 1.82
N GLU A 109 -1.48 10.87 2.88
CA GLU A 109 -0.98 11.83 3.87
C GLU A 109 0.27 11.31 4.58
N MET A 110 0.26 10.05 5.03
CA MET A 110 1.41 9.41 5.69
C MET A 110 2.61 9.27 4.75
N VAL A 111 2.38 8.84 3.51
CA VAL A 111 3.41 8.82 2.45
C VAL A 111 4.01 10.21 2.30
N ASN A 112 3.16 11.24 2.26
CA ASN A 112 3.63 12.58 2.00
C ASN A 112 4.54 13.07 3.13
N GLN A 113 4.12 12.85 4.37
CA GLN A 113 4.89 13.14 5.58
C GLN A 113 6.23 12.40 5.59
N ALA A 114 6.26 11.11 5.26
CA ALA A 114 7.50 10.32 5.21
C ALA A 114 8.49 10.89 4.17
N LEU A 115 8.00 11.22 2.98
CA LEU A 115 8.81 11.81 1.91
C LEU A 115 9.29 13.24 2.25
N ASP A 116 8.52 14.02 3.01
CA ASP A 116 8.95 15.37 3.47
C ASP A 116 10.17 15.33 4.40
N GLN A 117 10.42 14.18 5.03
CA GLN A 117 11.61 14.00 5.86
C GLN A 117 12.87 13.70 5.03
N ILE A 118 12.78 13.47 3.73
CA ILE A 118 13.94 13.19 2.87
C ILE A 118 14.47 14.53 2.34
N VAL A 119 15.65 14.95 2.82
CA VAL A 119 16.17 16.30 2.58
C VAL A 119 17.44 16.31 1.73
N THR A 120 18.07 15.15 1.52
CA THR A 120 19.28 15.00 0.69
C THR A 120 19.20 13.81 -0.27
N LEU A 121 20.09 13.77 -1.27
CA LEU A 121 20.23 12.59 -2.15
C LEU A 121 20.89 11.43 -1.40
N GLU A 122 21.70 11.73 -0.40
CA GLU A 122 22.32 10.78 0.50
C GLU A 122 21.28 10.03 1.35
N ASP A 123 20.21 10.72 1.79
CA ASP A 123 19.09 10.06 2.48
C ASP A 123 18.46 8.97 1.61
N LEU A 124 18.26 9.24 0.32
CA LEU A 124 17.71 8.25 -0.63
C LEU A 124 18.65 7.06 -0.85
N ALA A 125 19.96 7.28 -0.73
CA ALA A 125 20.99 6.25 -0.88
C ALA A 125 21.29 5.49 0.42
N ALA A 126 20.84 6.01 1.57
CA ALA A 126 21.05 5.40 2.88
C ALA A 126 20.50 3.97 2.89
N SER A 127 21.22 3.07 3.53
CA SER A 127 20.88 1.65 3.55
C SER A 127 21.19 1.01 4.88
N ARG A 128 20.40 0.01 5.24
CA ARG A 128 20.57 -0.77 6.46
C ARG A 128 20.20 -2.24 6.19
N PRO A 129 20.92 -3.22 6.76
CA PRO A 129 20.51 -4.62 6.69
C PRO A 129 19.15 -4.82 7.36
N HIS A 130 18.18 -5.37 6.64
CA HIS A 130 16.86 -5.69 7.20
C HIS A 130 17.03 -6.63 8.40
N PRO A 131 16.38 -6.40 9.55
CA PRO A 131 16.67 -7.15 10.78
C PRO A 131 16.32 -8.64 10.69
N VAL A 132 15.28 -8.98 9.91
CA VAL A 132 14.88 -10.38 9.68
C VAL A 132 15.67 -11.06 8.55
N VAL A 133 15.74 -10.44 7.36
CA VAL A 133 16.29 -11.08 6.15
C VAL A 133 17.80 -10.87 6.02
N GLY A 134 18.39 -9.92 6.74
CA GLY A 134 19.83 -9.60 6.74
C GLY A 134 20.34 -8.93 5.46
N ARG A 135 19.55 -8.85 4.39
CA ARG A 135 19.93 -8.17 3.14
C ARG A 135 19.84 -6.64 3.31
N PRO A 136 20.83 -5.87 2.79
CA PRO A 136 20.73 -4.42 2.74
C PRO A 136 19.55 -3.97 1.90
N MET A 137 18.70 -3.12 2.48
CA MET A 137 17.66 -2.36 1.79
C MET A 137 18.04 -0.88 1.87
N ASN A 138 17.79 -0.12 0.82
CA ASN A 138 18.00 1.31 0.81
C ASN A 138 16.68 2.08 0.69
N VAL A 139 16.69 3.34 1.11
CA VAL A 139 15.49 4.18 1.16
C VAL A 139 14.81 4.27 -0.21
N ARG A 140 15.58 4.52 -1.27
CA ARG A 140 15.04 4.61 -2.64
C ARG A 140 14.35 3.32 -3.08
N TYR A 141 14.94 2.17 -2.79
CA TYR A 141 14.37 0.85 -3.08
C TYR A 141 13.06 0.66 -2.33
N ASP A 142 13.00 1.00 -1.04
CA ASP A 142 11.79 0.81 -0.25
C ASP A 142 10.62 1.66 -0.75
N ILE A 143 10.87 2.90 -1.18
CA ILE A 143 9.86 3.77 -1.80
C ILE A 143 9.38 3.20 -3.13
N GLN A 144 10.30 2.75 -3.98
CA GLN A 144 9.96 2.15 -5.28
C GLN A 144 9.16 0.87 -5.11
N HIS A 145 9.57 0.02 -4.15
CA HIS A 145 8.88 -1.22 -3.83
C HIS A 145 7.47 -0.96 -3.29
N ALA A 146 7.27 0.08 -2.48
CA ALA A 146 5.93 0.48 -2.03
C ALA A 146 5.00 0.79 -3.23
N ILE A 147 5.50 1.53 -4.22
CA ILE A 147 4.72 1.88 -5.43
C ILE A 147 4.43 0.65 -6.28
N GLU A 148 5.44 -0.21 -6.50
CA GLU A 148 5.30 -1.46 -7.26
C GLU A 148 4.29 -2.40 -6.59
N HIS A 149 4.45 -2.64 -5.30
CA HIS A 149 3.61 -3.54 -4.51
C HIS A 149 2.15 -3.07 -4.51
N LEU A 150 1.92 -1.77 -4.27
CA LEU A 150 0.58 -1.19 -4.34
C LEU A 150 -0.03 -1.33 -5.74
N SER A 151 0.76 -1.09 -6.80
CA SER A 151 0.32 -1.26 -8.19
C SER A 151 -0.12 -2.69 -8.49
N GLN A 152 0.63 -3.68 -7.99
CA GLN A 152 0.29 -5.10 -8.16
C GLN A 152 -1.04 -5.45 -7.48
N HIS A 153 -1.24 -5.02 -6.24
CA HIS A 153 -2.50 -5.27 -5.52
C HIS A 153 -3.68 -4.53 -6.11
N ILE A 154 -3.50 -3.32 -6.63
CA ILE A 154 -4.53 -2.63 -7.41
C ILE A 154 -4.89 -3.44 -8.66
N GLY A 155 -3.92 -4.02 -9.37
CA GLY A 155 -4.19 -4.91 -10.50
C GLY A 155 -5.01 -6.14 -10.11
N HIS A 156 -4.67 -6.79 -8.99
CA HIS A 156 -5.47 -7.90 -8.45
C HIS A 156 -6.88 -7.47 -8.06
N ALA A 157 -7.03 -6.29 -7.44
CA ALA A 157 -8.32 -5.72 -7.06
C ALA A 157 -9.19 -5.41 -8.28
N GLN A 158 -8.61 -4.87 -9.36
CA GLN A 158 -9.30 -4.63 -10.64
C GLN A 158 -9.85 -5.91 -11.24
N LEU A 159 -9.04 -6.98 -11.31
CA LEU A 159 -9.48 -8.28 -11.81
C LEU A 159 -10.57 -8.87 -10.91
N THR A 160 -10.41 -8.77 -9.59
CA THR A 160 -11.39 -9.26 -8.62
C THR A 160 -12.74 -8.55 -8.77
N ARG A 161 -12.73 -7.22 -8.91
CA ARG A 161 -13.96 -6.44 -9.17
C ARG A 161 -14.62 -6.87 -10.48
N GLN A 162 -13.85 -7.00 -11.57
CA GLN A 162 -14.38 -7.44 -12.86
C GLN A 162 -15.03 -8.82 -12.76
N LEU A 163 -14.39 -9.76 -12.06
CA LEU A 163 -14.95 -11.11 -11.84
C LEU A 163 -16.25 -11.08 -11.03
N TRP A 164 -16.35 -10.19 -10.03
CA TRP A 164 -17.58 -10.01 -9.27
C TRP A 164 -18.71 -9.45 -10.13
N GLU A 165 -18.40 -8.44 -10.96
CA GLU A 165 -19.38 -7.79 -11.85
C GLU A 165 -19.97 -8.76 -12.88
N VAL A 166 -19.18 -9.72 -13.39
CA VAL A 166 -19.68 -10.72 -14.35
C VAL A 166 -20.38 -11.92 -13.70
N LYS A 167 -20.19 -12.13 -12.39
CA LYS A 167 -20.90 -13.17 -11.63
C LYS A 167 -22.36 -12.76 -11.34
N LYS A 168 -22.61 -11.46 -11.19
CA LYS A 168 -23.96 -10.92 -10.99
C LYS A 168 -24.89 -11.29 -12.14
#